data_AF-A0A7S3E5Z7-F1
#
_entry.id   AF-A0A7S3E5Z7-F1
#
_cell.length_a   1.000
_cell.length_b   1.000
_cell.length_c   1.000
_cell.angle_alpha   90.00
_cell.angle_beta   90.00
_cell.angle_gamma   90.00
#
_symmetry.space_group_name_H-M   'P 1'
#
loop_
_entity.id
_entity.type
_entity.pdbx_description
1 polymer ?
#
loop_
_entity_poly.entity_id
_entity_poly.type
_entity_poly.pdbx_seq_one_letter_code
_entity_poly.pdbx_strand_id
1 'polypeptide(L)'
;GGIVLGSWVCLLLVLLLVARISGAGLWQPMQWFQVFYTAGSLIFGGGQVLLPLLLDQMTKKTCADCNPWVTEDQFFAGLAAAQSMPGPLFNFSAYLGAVIAHNASFEPFFGSIVCWIGLFAPGIMLIFGILPFWGWFRTKKLYKRAL
;
A
#
# COMPACT_ATOMS: atom_id res chain seq x y z
N GLY A 1 11.73 -14.79 10.56
CA GLY A 1 10.36 -15.29 10.35
C GLY A 1 9.39 -14.61 11.28
N GLY A 2 9.19 -15.16 12.48
CA GLY A 2 8.19 -14.66 13.44
C GLY A 2 8.32 -13.18 13.79
N ILE A 3 9.54 -12.67 14.01
CA ILE A 3 9.78 -11.25 14.28
C ILE A 3 9.31 -10.35 13.12
N VAL A 4 9.56 -10.75 11.88
CA VAL A 4 9.16 -9.97 10.69
C VAL A 4 7.64 -9.94 10.56
N LEU A 5 6.97 -11.09 10.73
CA LEU A 5 5.50 -11.15 10.74
C LEU A 5 4.91 -10.33 11.89
N GLY A 6 5.48 -10.43 13.09
CA GLY A 6 5.08 -9.63 14.24
C GLY A 6 5.24 -8.13 13.98
N SER A 7 6.34 -7.72 13.34
CA SER A 7 6.57 -6.32 12.98
C SER A 7 5.58 -5.80 11.95
N TRP A 8 5.20 -6.62 10.96
CA TRP A 8 4.16 -6.28 9.98
C TRP A 8 2.80 -6.07 10.67
N VAL A 9 2.35 -7.02 11.49
CA VAL A 9 1.08 -6.90 12.23
C VAL A 9 1.10 -5.69 13.16
N CYS A 10 2.20 -5.51 13.91
CA CYS A 10 2.35 -4.40 14.84
C CYS A 10 2.27 -3.05 14.10
N LEU A 11 2.99 -2.91 12.98
CA LEU A 11 3.00 -1.67 12.20
C LEU A 11 1.62 -1.38 11.59
N LEU A 12 0.92 -2.41 11.08
CA LEU A 12 -0.45 -2.26 10.59
C LEU A 12 -1.40 -1.77 11.70
N LEU A 13 -1.36 -2.40 12.88
CA LEU A 13 -2.21 -2.04 14.02
C LEU A 13 -1.91 -0.62 14.52
N VAL A 14 -0.63 -0.26 14.65
CA VAL A 14 -0.21 1.08 15.06
C VAL A 14 -0.72 2.13 14.06
N LEU A 15 -0.56 1.90 12.76
CA LEU A 15 -1.03 2.83 11.74
C LEU A 15 -2.56 3.00 11.75
N LEU A 16 -3.31 1.91 11.94
CA LEU A 16 -4.78 1.96 12.06
C LEU A 16 -5.23 2.71 13.32
N LEU A 17 -4.58 2.47 14.46
CA LEU A 17 -4.84 3.18 15.71
C LEU A 17 -4.52 4.67 15.58
N VAL A 18 -3.37 4.99 15.03
CA VAL A 18 -2.92 6.37 14.81
C VAL A 18 -3.90 7.11 13.90
N ALA A 19 -4.36 6.48 12.82
CA ALA A 19 -5.38 7.06 11.94
C ALA A 19 -6.73 7.27 12.65
N ARG A 20 -7.11 6.36 13.55
CA ARG A 20 -8.36 6.46 14.31
C ARG A 20 -8.33 7.57 15.36
N ILE A 21 -7.19 7.74 16.03
CA ILE A 21 -7.02 8.71 17.13
C ILE A 21 -6.75 10.12 16.60
N SER A 22 -5.91 10.23 15.56
CA SER A 22 -5.38 11.52 15.12
C SER A 22 -6.28 12.25 14.13
N GLY A 23 -7.26 11.55 13.53
CA GLY A 23 -8.11 12.12 12.48
C GLY A 23 -7.28 12.77 11.36
N ALA A 24 -7.57 14.03 11.04
CA ALA A 24 -6.86 14.83 10.03
C ALA A 24 -5.57 15.50 10.53
N GLY A 25 -5.22 15.38 11.82
CA GLY A 25 -4.07 16.06 12.43
C GLY A 25 -2.70 15.41 12.17
N LEU A 26 -2.66 14.34 11.39
CA LEU A 26 -1.40 13.67 11.02
C LEU A 26 -0.61 14.49 10.01
N TRP A 27 0.72 14.42 10.09
CA TRP A 27 1.58 14.97 9.04
C TRP A 27 1.24 14.30 7.69
N GLN A 28 1.06 15.09 6.63
CA GLN A 28 0.48 14.61 5.37
C GLN A 28 1.21 13.39 4.76
N PRO A 29 2.55 13.34 4.69
CA PRO A 29 3.25 12.17 4.15
C PRO A 29 2.98 10.88 4.94
N MET A 30 2.78 10.99 6.26
CA MET A 30 2.44 9.86 7.11
C MET A 30 1.04 9.33 6.79
N GLN A 31 0.09 10.19 6.43
CA GLN A 31 -1.25 9.78 6.01
C GLN A 31 -1.19 9.00 4.69
N TRP A 32 -0.37 9.43 3.74
CA TRP A 32 -0.18 8.72 2.48
C TRP A 32 0.43 7.34 2.74
N PHE A 33 1.54 7.28 3.49
CA PHE A 33 2.17 6.02 3.86
C PHE A 33 1.17 5.08 4.55
N GLN A 34 0.39 5.59 5.50
CA GLN A 34 -0.61 4.82 6.22
C GLN A 34 -1.66 4.20 5.29
N VAL A 35 -2.21 4.99 4.36
CA VAL A 35 -3.20 4.52 3.37
C VAL A 35 -2.61 3.44 2.47
N PHE A 36 -1.43 3.68 1.90
CA PHE A 36 -0.79 2.72 1.00
C PHE A 36 -0.32 1.46 1.73
N TYR A 37 0.14 1.56 2.98
CA TYR A 37 0.52 0.41 3.80
C TYR A 37 -0.67 -0.45 4.22
N THR A 38 -1.78 0.19 4.62
CA THR A 38 -3.03 -0.53 4.90
C THR A 38 -3.57 -1.19 3.64
N ALA A 39 -3.57 -0.49 2.50
CA ALA A 39 -3.95 -1.07 1.22
C ALA A 39 -3.06 -2.28 0.90
N GLY A 40 -1.73 -2.11 0.92
CA GLY A 40 -0.76 -3.18 0.69
C GLY A 40 -0.94 -4.41 1.59
N SER A 41 -1.37 -4.21 2.84
CA SER A 41 -1.60 -5.29 3.82
C SER A 41 -2.94 -6.01 3.64
N LEU A 42 -3.94 -5.37 3.04
CA LEU A 42 -5.30 -5.88 2.90
C LEU A 42 -5.64 -6.37 1.49
N ILE A 43 -4.69 -6.33 0.55
CA ILE A 43 -4.91 -6.85 -0.81
C ILE A 43 -5.05 -8.37 -0.75
N PHE A 44 -6.30 -8.83 -0.75
CA PHE A 44 -6.67 -10.20 -1.07
C PHE A 44 -7.25 -10.21 -2.49
N GLY A 45 -6.64 -10.94 -3.43
CA GLY A 45 -7.17 -11.08 -4.81
C GLY A 45 -6.49 -10.23 -5.89
N GLY A 46 -5.33 -9.62 -5.63
CA GLY A 46 -4.52 -8.94 -6.64
C GLY A 46 -5.02 -7.54 -7.03
N GLY A 47 -4.65 -7.09 -8.23
CA GLY A 47 -4.88 -5.71 -8.70
C GLY A 47 -6.34 -5.29 -8.84
N GLN A 48 -7.23 -6.23 -9.15
CA GLN A 48 -8.66 -5.97 -9.40
C GLN A 48 -9.42 -5.53 -8.14
N VAL A 49 -8.95 -5.95 -6.96
CA VAL A 49 -9.54 -5.56 -5.67
C VAL A 49 -8.88 -4.29 -5.13
N LEU A 50 -7.60 -4.06 -5.48
CA LEU A 50 -6.88 -2.88 -5.04
C LEU A 50 -7.38 -1.60 -5.71
N LEU A 51 -7.65 -1.62 -7.01
CA LEU A 51 -8.01 -0.41 -7.75
C LEU A 51 -9.28 0.28 -7.20
N PRO A 52 -10.39 -0.43 -6.93
CA PRO A 52 -11.56 0.18 -6.31
C PRO A 52 -11.25 0.73 -4.91
N LEU A 53 -10.44 0.02 -4.13
CA LEU A 53 -10.04 0.45 -2.78
C LEU A 53 -9.20 1.74 -2.82
N LEU A 54 -8.24 1.84 -3.75
CA LEU A 54 -7.45 3.05 -3.94
C LEU A 54 -8.30 4.20 -4.49
N LEU A 55 -9.16 3.94 -5.48
CA LEU A 55 -10.06 4.96 -6.01
C LEU A 55 -10.91 5.56 -4.88
N ASP A 56 -11.55 4.72 -4.08
CA ASP A 56 -12.36 5.14 -2.94
C ASP A 56 -11.55 5.96 -1.91
N GLN A 57 -10.36 5.47 -1.53
CA GLN A 57 -9.54 6.17 -0.54
C GLN A 57 -8.95 7.48 -1.05
N MET A 58 -8.64 7.61 -2.35
CA MET A 58 -8.05 8.82 -2.91
C MET A 58 -9.09 9.91 -3.22
N THR A 59 -10.31 9.52 -3.56
CA THR A 59 -11.39 10.46 -3.87
C THR A 59 -12.20 10.87 -2.64
N LYS A 60 -12.36 9.97 -1.65
CA LYS A 60 -13.20 10.21 -0.47
C LYS A 60 -12.46 10.67 0.78
N LYS A 61 -11.14 10.43 0.94
CA LYS A 61 -10.38 11.05 2.04
C LYS A 61 -10.12 12.51 1.70
N THR A 62 -11.16 13.32 1.85
CA THR A 62 -11.09 14.78 1.85
C THR A 62 -10.30 15.18 3.10
N CYS A 63 -9.15 15.81 2.93
CA CYS A 63 -8.62 16.66 4.00
C CYS A 63 -9.72 17.66 4.36
N ALA A 64 -9.89 17.93 5.65
CA ALA A 64 -11.08 18.58 6.21
C ALA A 64 -11.52 19.91 5.56
N ASP A 65 -10.70 20.56 4.72
CA ASP A 65 -11.03 21.86 4.11
C ASP A 65 -10.58 22.07 2.65
N CYS A 66 -10.02 21.09 1.93
CA CYS A 66 -9.49 21.31 0.57
C CYS A 66 -9.54 20.05 -0.31
N ASN A 67 -9.72 20.28 -1.62
CA ASN A 67 -9.66 19.38 -2.80
C ASN A 67 -9.28 17.89 -2.60
N PRO A 68 -9.90 16.94 -3.32
CA PRO A 68 -9.51 15.52 -3.26
C PRO A 68 -8.02 15.36 -3.57
N TRP A 69 -7.36 14.42 -2.89
CA TRP A 69 -5.93 14.15 -3.09
C TRP A 69 -5.60 13.83 -4.55
N VAL A 70 -6.51 13.12 -5.22
CA VAL A 70 -6.46 12.81 -6.65
C VAL A 70 -7.88 12.92 -7.20
N THR A 71 -8.07 13.61 -8.33
CA THR A 71 -9.38 13.63 -9.01
C THR A 71 -9.63 12.32 -9.74
N GLU A 72 -10.89 11.97 -10.01
CA GLU A 72 -11.21 10.77 -10.79
C GLU A 72 -10.53 10.79 -12.17
N ASP A 73 -10.52 11.94 -12.84
CA ASP A 73 -9.84 12.10 -14.13
C ASP A 73 -8.34 11.82 -14.04
N GLN A 74 -7.65 12.33 -13.01
CA GLN A 74 -6.23 12.04 -12.77
C GLN A 74 -6.02 10.54 -12.50
N PHE A 75 -6.88 9.92 -11.70
CA PHE A 75 -6.79 8.50 -11.40
C PHE A 75 -6.94 7.65 -12.66
N PHE A 76 -7.97 7.89 -13.47
CA PHE A 76 -8.23 7.12 -14.69
C PHE A 76 -7.20 7.38 -15.79
N ALA A 77 -6.73 8.62 -15.94
CA ALA A 77 -5.65 8.95 -16.87
C ALA A 77 -4.35 8.22 -16.50
N GLY A 78 -3.99 8.24 -15.21
CA GLY A 78 -2.83 7.50 -14.71
C GLY A 78 -3.00 5.98 -14.83
N LEU A 79 -4.21 5.46 -14.60
CA LEU A 79 -4.50 4.04 -14.76
C LEU A 79 -4.34 3.61 -16.22
N ALA A 80 -4.85 4.40 -17.17
CA ALA A 80 -4.66 4.15 -18.60
C ALA A 80 -3.17 4.16 -18.98
N ALA A 81 -2.40 5.10 -18.44
CA ALA A 81 -0.95 5.15 -18.62
C ALA A 81 -0.22 3.95 -17.99
N ALA A 82 -0.64 3.50 -16.80
CA ALA A 82 -0.05 2.35 -16.13
C ALA A 82 -0.34 1.04 -16.88
N GLN A 83 -1.51 0.92 -17.51
CA GLN A 83 -1.91 -0.25 -18.29
C GLN A 83 -1.29 -0.29 -19.69
N SER A 84 -0.84 0.85 -20.22
CA SER A 84 -0.15 0.92 -21.52
C SER A 84 1.32 0.53 -21.42
N MET A 85 1.92 0.59 -20.23
CA MET A 85 3.30 0.22 -19.98
C MET A 85 3.42 -1.25 -19.54
N PRO A 86 4.48 -1.97 -19.95
CA PRO A 86 4.75 -3.30 -19.42
C PRO A 86 5.20 -3.18 -17.96
N GLY A 87 4.44 -3.77 -17.03
CA GLY A 87 4.86 -3.83 -15.64
C GLY A 87 3.78 -4.27 -14.65
N PRO A 88 4.14 -4.43 -13.37
CA PRO A 88 3.17 -4.68 -12.31
C PRO A 88 2.24 -3.48 -12.13
N LEU A 89 0.94 -3.73 -12.14
CA LEU A 89 -0.10 -2.71 -11.91
C LEU A 89 0.13 -1.92 -10.61
N PHE A 90 0.76 -2.54 -9.61
CA PHE A 90 1.08 -1.94 -8.32
C PHE A 90 2.07 -0.76 -8.40
N ASN A 91 2.84 -0.61 -9.49
CA ASN A 91 3.67 0.57 -9.73
C ASN A 91 2.85 1.86 -9.87
N PHE A 92 1.54 1.73 -10.14
CA PHE A 92 0.59 2.84 -10.10
C PHE A 92 0.60 3.60 -8.76
N SER A 93 1.01 2.96 -7.65
CA SER A 93 1.23 3.64 -6.36
C SER A 93 2.25 4.78 -6.41
N ALA A 94 3.29 4.67 -7.23
CA ALA A 94 4.28 5.72 -7.42
C ALA A 94 3.67 6.93 -8.16
N TYR A 95 2.89 6.68 -9.22
CA TYR A 95 2.15 7.73 -9.93
C TYR A 95 1.18 8.47 -8.99
N LEU A 96 0.37 7.71 -8.25
CA LEU A 96 -0.56 8.31 -7.28
C LEU A 96 0.20 9.13 -6.24
N GLY A 97 1.32 8.62 -5.71
CA GLY A 97 2.18 9.37 -4.80
C GLY A 97 2.70 10.69 -5.38
N ALA A 98 3.10 10.71 -6.65
CA ALA A 98 3.51 11.93 -7.35
C ALA A 98 2.38 12.98 -7.40
N VAL A 99 1.18 12.55 -7.79
CA VAL A 99 0.01 13.43 -7.93
C VAL A 99 -0.42 13.99 -6.58
N ILE A 100 -0.50 13.12 -5.56
CA ILE A 100 -0.87 13.52 -4.19
C ILE A 100 0.13 14.55 -3.66
N ALA A 101 1.43 14.30 -3.80
CA ALA A 101 2.46 15.23 -3.34
C ALA A 101 2.42 16.55 -4.10
N HIS A 102 2.27 16.52 -5.42
CA HIS A 102 2.12 17.73 -6.23
C HIS A 102 0.93 18.58 -5.77
N ASN A 103 -0.24 17.96 -5.58
CA ASN A 103 -1.45 18.65 -5.12
C ASN A 103 -1.30 19.20 -3.69
N ALA A 104 -0.48 18.56 -2.87
CA ALA A 104 -0.15 18.95 -1.51
C ALA A 104 1.02 19.97 -1.41
N SER A 105 1.55 20.47 -2.52
CA SER A 105 2.74 21.35 -2.56
C SER A 105 4.02 20.72 -2.00
N PHE A 106 4.15 19.39 -2.11
CA PHE A 106 5.37 18.63 -1.84
C PHE A 106 6.07 18.25 -3.15
N GLU A 107 7.34 17.83 -3.03
CA GLU A 107 8.12 17.33 -4.15
C GLU A 107 7.53 15.97 -4.66
N PRO A 108 7.21 15.84 -5.96
CA PRO A 108 6.52 14.65 -6.49
C PRO A 108 7.29 13.34 -6.35
N PHE A 109 8.62 13.37 -6.46
CA PHE A 109 9.45 12.17 -6.33
C PHE A 109 9.42 11.62 -4.89
N PHE A 110 9.42 12.50 -3.88
CA PHE A 110 9.24 12.12 -2.48
C PHE A 110 7.90 11.41 -2.26
N GLY A 111 6.79 11.98 -2.74
CA GLY A 111 5.48 11.34 -2.65
C GLY A 111 5.44 9.97 -3.34
N SER A 112 6.07 9.86 -4.52
CA SER A 112 6.18 8.60 -5.25
C SER A 112 6.84 7.51 -4.43
N ILE A 113 7.99 7.82 -3.81
CA ILE A 113 8.74 6.86 -2.98
C ILE A 113 7.93 6.46 -1.75
N VAL A 114 7.32 7.42 -1.05
CA VAL A 114 6.56 7.16 0.17
C VAL A 114 5.40 6.20 -0.09
N CYS A 115 4.60 6.48 -1.13
CA CYS A 115 3.46 5.64 -1.48
C CYS A 115 3.88 4.27 -2.02
N TRP A 116 4.95 4.22 -2.82
CA TRP A 116 5.49 2.96 -3.35
C TRP A 116 6.02 2.06 -2.23
N ILE A 117 6.83 2.60 -1.31
CA ILE A 117 7.30 1.85 -0.14
C ILE A 117 6.12 1.43 0.73
N GLY A 118 5.16 2.32 0.98
CA GLY A 118 3.94 2.00 1.73
C GLY A 118 3.24 0.77 1.16
N LEU A 119 3.02 0.72 -0.16
CA LEU A 119 2.31 -0.37 -0.80
C LEU A 119 3.10 -1.69 -0.84
N PHE A 120 4.41 -1.66 -1.13
CA PHE A 120 5.22 -2.87 -1.31
C PHE A 120 5.81 -3.43 0.00
N ALA A 121 6.05 -2.60 1.01
CA ALA A 121 6.59 -3.01 2.30
C ALA A 121 5.85 -4.20 2.95
N PRO A 122 4.50 -4.22 3.06
CA PRO A 122 3.80 -5.33 3.70
C PRO A 122 3.99 -6.64 2.94
N GLY A 123 3.96 -6.63 1.61
CA GLY A 123 4.19 -7.82 0.78
C GLY A 123 5.61 -8.38 0.96
N ILE A 124 6.62 -7.51 0.96
CA ILE A 124 8.02 -7.89 1.21
C ILE A 124 8.18 -8.50 2.61
N MET A 125 7.61 -7.86 3.63
CA MET A 125 7.62 -8.38 5.01
C MET A 125 6.95 -9.74 5.11
N LEU A 126 5.82 -9.96 4.43
CA LEU A 126 5.10 -11.22 4.40
C LEU A 126 5.92 -12.35 3.76
N ILE A 127 6.54 -12.10 2.60
CA ILE A 127 7.37 -13.09 1.91
C ILE A 127 8.53 -13.54 2.80
N PHE A 128 9.33 -12.60 3.31
CA PHE A 128 10.48 -12.92 4.17
C PHE A 128 10.06 -13.44 5.55
N GLY A 129 8.88 -13.03 6.03
CA GLY A 129 8.28 -13.51 7.25
C GLY A 129 7.90 -14.99 7.18
N ILE A 130 7.25 -15.41 6.07
CA ILE A 130 6.77 -16.77 5.85
C ILE A 130 7.88 -17.73 5.42
N LEU A 131 8.86 -17.27 4.64
CA LEU A 131 9.91 -18.10 4.04
C LEU A 131 10.56 -19.13 5.00
N PRO A 132 10.97 -18.80 6.24
CA PRO A 132 11.56 -19.78 7.15
C PRO A 132 10.56 -20.85 7.62
N PHE A 133 9.28 -20.48 7.78
CA PHE A 133 8.24 -21.43 8.15
C PHE A 133 7.92 -22.39 6.99
N TRP A 134 7.94 -21.87 5.75
CA TRP A 134 7.81 -22.69 4.56
C TRP A 134 8.98 -23.69 4.42
N GLY A 135 10.21 -23.23 4.66
CA GLY A 135 11.39 -24.08 4.70
C GLY A 135 11.26 -25.22 5.71
N TRP A 136 10.80 -24.91 6.93
CA TRP A 136 10.52 -25.90 7.96
C TRP A 136 9.41 -26.90 7.55
N PHE A 137 8.31 -26.41 6.98
CA PHE A 137 7.17 -27.25 6.57
C PHE A 137 7.56 -28.30 5.52
N ARG A 138 8.39 -27.92 4.55
CA ARG A 138 8.88 -28.83 3.49
C ARG A 138 9.71 -30.01 4.01
N THR A 139 10.22 -29.94 5.23
CA THR A 139 10.98 -31.06 5.84
C THR A 139 10.08 -32.16 6.40
N LYS A 140 8.78 -31.90 6.59
CA LYS A 140 7.85 -32.86 7.21
C LYS A 140 7.58 -34.05 6.27
N LYS A 141 7.60 -35.27 6.83
CA LYS A 141 7.34 -36.52 6.11
C LYS A 141 5.96 -36.54 5.41
N LEU A 142 4.98 -35.84 5.98
CA LEU A 142 3.63 -35.71 5.39
C LEU A 142 3.66 -35.00 4.03
N TYR A 143 4.43 -33.91 3.93
CA TYR A 143 4.60 -33.15 2.68
C TYR A 143 5.34 -33.98 1.62
N LYS A 144 6.40 -34.69 2.01
CA LYS A 144 7.17 -35.56 1.10
C LYS A 144 6.41 -36.80 0.59
N ARG A 145 5.28 -37.15 1.22
CA ARG A 145 4.41 -38.27 0.80
C ARG A 145 3.30 -37.86 -0.16
N ALA A 146 3.01 -36.56 -0.25
CA ALA A 146 1.95 -36.02 -1.09
C ALA A 146 2.47 -35.51 -2.46
N LEU A 147 3.80 -35.48 -2.64
CA LEU A 147 4.51 -35.27 -3.90
C LEU A 147 4.95 -36.62 -4.45
#